data_AF-A0A353QXI2-F1
#
_entry.id   AF-A0A353QXI2-F1
#
_cell.length_a   1.000
_cell.length_b   1.000
_cell.length_c   1.000
_cell.angle_alpha   90.00
_cell.angle_beta   90.00
_cell.angle_gamma   90.00
#
_symmetry.space_group_name_H-M   'P 1'
#
loop_
_entity.id
_entity.type
_entity.pdbx_description
1 polymer ?
#
loop_
_entity_poly.entity_id
_entity_poly.type
_entity_poly.pdbx_seq_one_letter_code
_entity_poly.pdbx_strand_id
1 'polypeptide(L)' 'MFKGTPSHPAGEFDRFLEAKGAIVNAATWKDYTFYYVTLPSGENNEYLKEAIELHGDMMINSIIPEEEIGPAFDIKNP' A
#
# COMPACT_ATOMS: atom_id res chain seq x y z
N MET A 1 4.22 3.75 1.55
CA MET A 1 2.96 3.31 0.95
C MET A 1 2.62 1.87 1.34
N PHE A 2 3.57 0.93 1.41
CA PHE A 2 3.28 -0.49 1.71
C PHE A 2 3.68 -0.96 3.12
N LYS A 3 4.29 -0.09 3.93
CA LYS A 3 4.78 -0.44 5.27
C LYS A 3 3.76 -0.09 6.37
N GLY A 4 2.49 -0.05 5.99
CA GLY A 4 1.38 0.25 6.88
C GLY A 4 1.12 1.74 7.12
N THR A 5 0.14 1.96 7.97
CA THR A 5 -0.37 3.25 8.44
C THR A 5 -0.53 3.16 9.98
N PRO A 6 -0.77 4.28 10.68
CA PRO A 6 -1.06 4.24 12.11
C PRO A 6 -2.29 3.39 12.45
N SER A 7 -3.24 3.30 11.54
CA SER A 7 -4.49 2.54 11.71
C SER A 7 -4.33 1.06 11.32
N HIS A 8 -3.46 0.76 10.36
CA HIS A 8 -3.25 -0.58 9.80
C HIS A 8 -1.75 -0.92 9.73
N PRO A 9 -1.21 -1.74 10.64
CA PRO A 9 0.20 -2.10 10.63
C PRO A 9 0.65 -2.77 9.33
N ALA A 10 1.96 -2.72 9.08
CA ALA A 10 2.58 -3.35 7.93
C ALA A 10 2.15 -4.83 7.77
N GLY A 11 1.75 -5.21 6.56
CA GLY A 11 1.34 -6.58 6.22
C GLY A 11 -0.05 -6.98 6.69
N GLU A 12 -0.84 -6.11 7.35
CA GLU A 12 -2.28 -6.37 7.55
C GLU A 12 -3.04 -6.27 6.23
N PHE A 13 -2.74 -5.23 5.45
CA PHE A 13 -3.27 -5.02 4.11
C PHE A 13 -3.00 -6.21 3.17
N ASP A 14 -1.75 -6.68 3.12
CA ASP A 14 -1.36 -7.80 2.27
C ASP A 14 -2.06 -9.10 2.70
N ARG A 15 -2.15 -9.36 4.01
CA ARG A 15 -2.87 -10.52 4.54
C ARG A 15 -4.36 -10.51 4.21
N PHE A 16 -5.00 -9.35 4.31
CA PHE A 16 -6.39 -9.18 3.91
C PHE A 16 -6.58 -9.52 2.42
N LEU A 17 -5.75 -8.94 1.55
CA LEU A 17 -5.86 -9.14 0.11
C LEU A 17 -5.53 -10.57 -0.31
N GLU A 18 -4.50 -11.18 0.26
CA GLU A 18 -4.16 -12.59 0.03
C GLU A 18 -5.28 -13.53 0.47
N ALA A 19 -5.90 -13.29 1.64
CA ALA A 19 -7.00 -14.10 2.15
C ALA A 19 -8.24 -14.07 1.25
N LYS A 20 -8.40 -13.03 0.43
CA LYS A 20 -9.50 -12.86 -0.53
C LYS A 20 -9.12 -13.19 -1.97
N GLY A 21 -7.90 -13.68 -2.21
CA GLY A 21 -7.38 -13.98 -3.55
C GLY A 21 -7.23 -12.74 -4.43
N ALA A 22 -7.02 -11.57 -3.81
CA ALA A 22 -6.88 -10.32 -4.52
C ALA A 22 -5.49 -10.18 -5.16
N ILE A 23 -5.44 -9.51 -6.31
CA ILE A 23 -4.21 -9.17 -7.02
C ILE A 23 -3.96 -7.68 -6.84
N VAL A 24 -2.80 -7.35 -6.29
CA VAL A 24 -2.37 -5.99 -5.94
C VAL A 24 -1.08 -5.69 -6.68
N ASN A 25 -0.97 -4.50 -7.26
CA ASN A 25 0.29 -4.02 -7.81
C ASN A 25 0.34 -2.50 -7.92
N ALA A 26 1.52 -1.98 -8.19
CA ALA A 26 1.75 -0.57 -8.49
C ALA A 26 2.79 -0.44 -9.60
N ALA A 27 2.69 0.65 -10.36
CA ALA A 27 3.74 1.03 -11.28
C ALA A 27 3.88 2.55 -11.38
N THR A 28 5.13 2.97 -11.52
CA THR A 28 5.52 4.37 -11.65
C THR A 28 6.05 4.61 -13.05
N TRP A 29 5.54 5.66 -13.70
CA TRP A 29 6.03 6.18 -14.95
C TRP A 29 6.49 7.63 -14.81
N LYS A 30 6.83 8.28 -15.93
CA LYS A 30 7.40 9.63 -15.96
C LYS A 30 6.47 10.69 -15.36
N ASP A 31 5.17 10.54 -15.55
CA ASP A 31 4.15 11.55 -15.29
C ASP A 31 3.02 11.05 -14.37
N TYR A 32 3.00 9.77 -14.04
CA TYR A 32 2.02 9.22 -13.10
C TYR A 32 2.57 8.03 -12.33
N THR A 33 2.03 7.83 -11.14
CA THR A 33 2.11 6.56 -10.42
C THR A 33 0.70 6.05 -10.24
N PHE A 34 0.47 4.78 -10.57
CA PHE A 34 -0.82 4.15 -10.36
C PHE A 34 -0.68 2.93 -9.45
N TYR A 35 -1.71 2.74 -8.65
CA TYR A 35 -1.90 1.62 -7.75
C TYR A 35 -3.22 0.97 -8.14
N TYR A 36 -3.25 -0.35 -8.24
CA TYR A 36 -4.50 -1.06 -8.53
C TYR A 36 -4.65 -2.30 -7.66
N VAL A 37 -5.92 -2.61 -7.38
CA VAL A 37 -6.31 -3.82 -6.68
C VAL A 37 -7.46 -4.47 -7.44
N THR A 38 -7.33 -5.76 -7.68
CA THR A 38 -8.35 -6.59 -8.33
C THR A 38 -8.78 -7.65 -7.34
N LEU A 39 -10.05 -7.63 -6.94
CA LEU A 39 -10.60 -8.56 -5.96
C LEU A 39 -12.08 -8.85 -6.25
N PRO A 40 -12.61 -9.99 -5.79
CA PRO A 40 -14.05 -10.22 -5.79
C PRO A 40 -14.75 -9.16 -4.92
N SER A 41 -15.95 -8.74 -5.31
CA SER A 41 -16.70 -7.71 -4.58
C SER A 41 -17.06 -8.10 -3.15
N GLY A 42 -17.12 -9.40 -2.85
CA GLY A 42 -17.63 -9.92 -1.59
C GLY A 42 -19.15 -9.85 -1.49
N GLU A 43 -19.70 -10.34 -0.37
CA GLU A 43 -21.13 -10.21 -0.09
C GLU A 43 -21.47 -8.72 0.06
N ASN A 44 -22.53 -8.24 -0.63
CA ASN A 44 -22.97 -6.84 -0.57
C ASN A 44 -21.86 -5.79 -0.82
N ASN A 45 -20.85 -6.10 -1.65
CA ASN A 45 -19.70 -5.26 -1.95
C ASN A 45 -18.80 -4.93 -0.74
N GLU A 46 -18.81 -5.76 0.31
CA GLU A 46 -18.03 -5.52 1.53
C GLU A 46 -16.52 -5.43 1.25
N TYR A 47 -15.96 -6.34 0.45
CA TYR A 47 -14.52 -6.34 0.17
C TYR A 47 -14.09 -5.15 -0.67
N LEU A 48 -14.95 -4.71 -1.60
CA LEU A 48 -14.69 -3.52 -2.39
C LEU A 48 -14.60 -2.27 -1.50
N LYS A 49 -15.52 -2.11 -0.54
CA LYS A 49 -15.53 -0.97 0.38
C LYS A 49 -14.27 -0.96 1.24
N GLU A 50 -13.94 -2.11 1.82
CA GLU A 50 -12.76 -2.28 2.66
C GLU A 50 -11.45 -2.03 1.88
N ALA A 51 -11.35 -2.54 0.66
CA ALA A 51 -10.20 -2.30 -0.20
C ALA A 51 -10.00 -0.81 -0.55
N ILE A 52 -11.09 -0.06 -0.77
CA ILE A 52 -11.05 1.39 -1.02
C ILE A 52 -10.60 2.14 0.23
N GLU A 53 -11.15 1.80 1.41
CA GLU A 53 -10.77 2.43 2.67
C GLU A 53 -9.29 2.21 2.98
N LEU A 54 -8.81 0.98 2.83
CA LEU A 54 -7.41 0.62 3.04
C LEU A 54 -6.48 1.33 2.05
N HIS A 55 -6.82 1.39 0.76
CA HIS A 55 -6.03 2.14 -0.22
C HIS A 55 -6.01 3.64 0.10
N GLY A 56 -7.15 4.21 0.51
CA GLY A 56 -7.23 5.62 0.90
C GLY A 56 -6.33 5.93 2.10
N ASP A 57 -6.37 5.08 3.12
CA ASP A 57 -5.52 5.21 4.31
C ASP A 57 -4.03 5.07 3.95
N MET A 58 -3.66 4.12 3.10
CA MET A 58 -2.29 3.99 2.58
C MET A 58 -1.80 5.26 1.88
N MET A 59 -2.66 5.94 1.10
CA MET A 59 -2.27 7.17 0.39
C MET A 59 -2.08 8.37 1.32
N ILE A 60 -2.89 8.50 2.36
CA ILE A 60 -2.93 9.68 3.22
C ILE A 60 -1.98 9.53 4.42
N ASN A 61 -1.94 8.34 5.02
CA ASN A 61 -1.31 8.10 6.31
C ASN A 61 -0.14 7.09 6.23
N SER A 62 0.51 6.98 5.07
CA SER A 62 1.65 6.08 4.91
C SER A 62 2.78 6.38 5.90
N ILE A 63 3.22 5.36 6.63
CA ILE A 63 4.44 5.43 7.44
C ILE A 63 5.64 5.09 6.56
N ILE A 64 6.75 5.80 6.78
CA ILE A 64 8.05 5.52 6.16
C ILE A 64 9.05 5.28 7.30
N PRO A 65 9.36 4.01 7.65
CA PRO A 65 10.27 3.68 8.73
C PRO A 65 11.69 4.18 8.44
N GLU A 66 12.34 4.79 9.42
CA GLU A 66 13.68 5.38 9.26
C GLU A 66 14.74 4.31 8.95
N GLU A 67 14.59 3.09 9.52
CA GLU A 67 15.46 1.95 9.22
C GLU A 67 15.46 1.51 7.75
N GLU A 68 14.38 1.79 6.99
CA GLU A 68 14.22 1.39 5.59
C GLU A 68 14.63 2.50 4.60
N ILE A 69 14.68 3.76 5.06
CA ILE A 69 15.17 4.89 4.26
C ILE A 69 16.68 4.81 4.10
N GLY A 70 17.37 4.33 5.15
CA GLY A 70 18.83 4.33 5.21
C GLY A 70 19.42 5.73 5.37
N PRO A 71 20.76 5.87 5.32
CA PRO A 71 21.40 7.16 5.42
C PRO A 71 21.04 8.04 4.22
N ALA A 72 20.94 9.35 4.45
CA ALA A 72 20.79 10.31 3.37
C ALA A 72 21.94 10.18 2.37
N PHE A 73 21.61 10.23 1.07
CA PHE A 73 22.59 10.20 0.01
C PHE A 73 23.62 11.32 0.18
N ASP A 74 24.91 10.96 0.26
CA ASP A 74 26.03 11.89 0.34
C ASP A 74 26.81 11.90 -0.97
N ILE A 75 26.72 13.01 -1.70
CA ILE A 75 27.42 13.19 -2.98
C ILE A 75 28.96 13.12 -2.85
N LYS A 76 29.50 13.30 -1.63
CA LYS A 76 30.93 13.22 -1.35
C LYS A 76 31.40 11.82 -0.97
N ASN A 77 30.48 10.91 -0.67
CA ASN A 77 30.74 9.51 -0.34
C ASN A 77 29.67 8.65 -1.03
N PRO A 78 29.74 8.55 -2.37
CA PRO A 78 28.70 7.91 -3.20
C PRO A 78 28.61 6.39 -3.01
#